data_AF-A0A969JQR4-F1
#
_entry.id   AF-A0A969JQR4-F1
#
_cell.length_a   1.000
_cell.length_b   1.000
_cell.length_c   1.000
_cell.angle_alpha   90.00
_cell.angle_beta   90.00
_cell.angle_gamma   90.00
#
_symmetry.space_group_name_H-M   'P 1'
#
loop_
_entity.id
_entity.type
_entity.pdbx_description
1 polymer ?
#
loop_
_entity_poly.entity_id
_entity_poly.type
_entity_poly.pdbx_seq_one_letter_code
_entity_poly.pdbx_strand_id
1 'polypeptide(L)'
;YRTRAPRYLYHALIFGALTYYSYAPGQLVIVVTGLGLLLSDFRYHWENRQVGVRGAALILLFTLPYLRFHLTHPGAFEENLRESSSYLVGNYTALEKTQLFLKEYLTGLNPAYWYFKNNIDIPRHIMNGYGNIFWITLPFAALGLIQGLKLVKSPAWRVILIGLLASPIGAAVAGLGVTRALFLLSPLRY
;
A
#
# COMPACT_ATOMS: atom_id res chain seq x y z
N TYR A 1 -6.64 11.12 12.54
CA TYR A 1 -7.43 10.94 13.78
C TYR A 1 -6.62 11.24 15.05
N ARG A 2 -5.35 10.81 15.15
CA ARG A 2 -4.50 11.03 16.34
C ARG A 2 -4.28 12.48 16.78
N THR A 3 -4.27 13.44 15.86
CA THR A 3 -3.84 14.82 16.13
C THR A 3 -4.97 15.79 16.49
N ARG A 4 -6.23 15.39 16.32
CA ARG A 4 -7.39 16.29 16.49
C ARG A 4 -8.47 15.66 17.37
N ALA A 5 -9.10 14.58 16.89
CA ALA A 5 -10.18 13.92 17.61
C ALA A 5 -10.23 12.41 17.28
N PRO A 6 -10.46 11.53 18.26
CA PRO A 6 -10.57 10.09 18.04
C PRO A 6 -11.64 9.73 17.00
N ARG A 7 -12.76 10.45 16.95
CA ARG A 7 -13.89 10.21 16.04
C ARG A 7 -13.53 10.34 14.55
N TYR A 8 -12.44 11.03 14.21
CA TYR A 8 -11.93 11.03 12.84
C TYR A 8 -11.39 9.67 12.39
N LEU A 9 -11.31 8.68 13.29
CA LEU A 9 -11.10 7.28 12.92
C LEU A 9 -12.15 6.83 11.90
N TYR A 10 -13.42 7.20 12.07
CA TYR A 10 -14.49 6.78 11.16
C TYR A 10 -14.29 7.32 9.74
N HIS A 11 -13.81 8.56 9.61
CA HIS A 11 -13.49 9.15 8.31
C HIS A 11 -12.32 8.42 7.66
N ALA A 12 -11.26 8.12 8.43
CA ALA A 12 -10.14 7.33 7.94
C ALA A 12 -10.58 5.94 7.46
N LEU A 13 -11.52 5.29 8.17
CA LEU A 13 -12.07 3.99 7.77
C LEU A 13 -12.93 4.09 6.51
N ILE A 14 -13.77 5.13 6.37
CA ILE A 14 -14.57 5.37 5.17
C ILE A 14 -13.65 5.56 3.96
N PHE A 15 -12.66 6.45 4.04
CA PHE A 15 -11.72 6.67 2.93
C PHE A 15 -10.83 5.45 2.64
N GLY A 16 -10.47 4.69 3.68
CA GLY A 16 -9.80 3.40 3.54
C GLY A 16 -10.66 2.41 2.76
N ALA A 17 -11.94 2.28 3.11
CA ALA A 17 -12.88 1.41 2.41
C ALA A 17 -13.10 1.85 0.95
N LEU A 18 -13.28 3.14 0.70
CA LEU A 18 -13.39 3.67 -0.67
C LEU A 18 -12.15 3.31 -1.50
N THR A 19 -10.96 3.51 -0.94
CA THR A 19 -9.71 3.14 -1.62
C THR A 19 -9.62 1.63 -1.87
N TYR A 20 -10.00 0.82 -0.88
CA TYR A 20 -10.01 -0.64 -0.96
C TYR A 20 -10.88 -1.14 -2.13
N TYR A 21 -12.06 -0.55 -2.33
CA TYR A 21 -12.98 -0.94 -3.40
C TYR A 21 -12.70 -0.26 -4.74
N SER A 22 -11.77 0.71 -4.82
CA SER A 22 -11.45 1.43 -6.06
C SER A 22 -10.41 0.72 -6.93
N TYR A 23 -9.53 -0.10 -6.34
CA TYR A 23 -8.43 -0.71 -7.07
C TYR A 23 -7.90 -1.98 -6.40
N ALA A 24 -7.85 -3.10 -7.15
CA ALA A 24 -7.51 -4.42 -6.60
C ALA A 24 -6.09 -4.50 -5.98
N PRO A 25 -4.99 -4.08 -6.64
CA PRO A 25 -3.68 -4.00 -5.98
C PRO A 25 -3.66 -3.08 -4.75
N GLY A 26 -4.55 -2.07 -4.72
CA GLY A 26 -4.72 -1.16 -3.59
C GLY A 26 -5.32 -1.81 -2.34
N GLN A 27 -6.01 -2.94 -2.48
CA GLN A 27 -6.61 -3.65 -1.34
C GLN A 27 -5.55 -4.07 -0.32
N LEU A 28 -4.46 -4.69 -0.78
CA LEU A 28 -3.36 -5.11 0.09
C LEU A 28 -2.63 -3.91 0.71
N VAL A 29 -2.46 -2.83 -0.04
CA VAL A 29 -1.84 -1.59 0.47
C VAL A 29 -2.68 -1.03 1.62
N ILE A 30 -4.00 -0.96 1.49
CA ILE A 30 -4.91 -0.49 2.54
C ILE A 30 -4.91 -1.42 3.75
N VAL A 31 -4.93 -2.75 3.56
CA VAL A 31 -4.88 -3.71 4.65
C VAL A 31 -3.58 -3.55 5.45
N VAL A 32 -2.43 -3.52 4.78
CA VAL A 32 -1.13 -3.39 5.46
C VAL A 32 -0.96 -2.02 6.10
N THR A 33 -1.42 -0.94 5.44
CA THR A 33 -1.43 0.40 6.04
C THR A 33 -2.30 0.42 7.30
N GLY A 34 -3.51 -0.17 7.24
CA GLY A 34 -4.43 -0.26 8.37
C GLY A 34 -3.84 -1.04 9.54
N LEU A 35 -3.22 -2.20 9.28
CA LEU A 35 -2.52 -2.99 10.30
C LEU A 35 -1.33 -2.22 10.89
N GLY A 36 -0.53 -1.57 10.04
CA GLY A 36 0.59 -0.74 10.48
C GLY A 36 0.13 0.38 11.40
N LEU A 37 -0.95 1.08 11.06
CA LEU A 37 -1.53 2.13 11.89
C LEU A 37 -2.14 1.57 13.19
N LEU A 38 -2.84 0.44 13.12
CA LEU A 38 -3.43 -0.21 14.29
C LEU A 38 -2.36 -0.59 15.31
N LEU A 39 -1.24 -1.17 14.86
CA LEU A 39 -0.10 -1.52 15.70
C LEU A 39 0.61 -0.26 16.23
N SER A 40 0.87 0.71 15.36
CA SER A 40 1.57 1.95 15.71
C SER A 40 0.79 2.80 16.72
N ASP A 41 -0.54 2.77 16.66
CA ASP A 41 -1.44 3.56 17.50
C ASP A 41 -2.25 2.69 18.48
N PHE A 42 -1.80 1.45 18.75
CA PHE A 42 -2.52 0.48 19.58
C PHE A 42 -2.92 1.05 20.95
N ARG A 43 -1.97 1.67 21.65
CA ARG A 43 -2.23 2.31 22.96
C ARG A 43 -3.31 3.38 22.88
N TYR A 44 -3.33 4.17 21.81
CA TYR A 44 -4.33 5.21 21.63
C TYR A 44 -5.73 4.65 21.35
N HIS A 45 -5.81 3.57 20.58
CA HIS A 45 -7.06 2.86 20.37
C HIS A 45 -7.59 2.25 21.67
N TRP A 46 -6.68 1.73 22.52
CA TRP A 46 -7.03 1.22 23.84
C TRP A 46 -7.55 2.31 24.78
N GLU A 47 -6.85 3.45 24.86
CA GLU A 47 -7.29 4.63 25.62
C GLU A 47 -8.66 5.14 25.14
N ASN A 48 -8.98 4.98 23.85
CA ASN A 48 -10.25 5.39 23.22
C ASN A 48 -11.13 4.19 22.84
N ARG A 49 -11.18 3.14 23.67
CA ARG A 49 -11.81 1.84 23.36
C ARG A 49 -13.22 1.91 22.79
N GLN A 50 -14.07 2.85 23.23
CA GLN A 50 -15.43 2.99 22.68
C GLN A 50 -15.42 3.37 21.20
N VAL A 51 -14.52 4.28 20.81
CA VAL A 51 -14.32 4.68 19.42
C VAL A 51 -13.64 3.55 18.64
N GLY A 52 -12.68 2.86 19.28
CA GLY A 52 -12.02 1.69 18.71
C GLY A 52 -12.99 0.56 18.34
N VAL A 53 -13.88 0.17 19.27
CA VAL A 53 -14.90 -0.87 19.05
C VAL A 53 -15.87 -0.48 17.94
N ARG A 54 -16.35 0.78 17.93
CA ARG A 54 -17.20 1.29 16.83
C ARG A 54 -16.46 1.29 15.49
N GLY A 55 -15.16 1.60 15.50
CA GLY A 55 -14.30 1.50 14.33
C GLY A 55 -14.18 0.05 13.83
N ALA A 56 -13.98 -0.91 14.73
CA ALA A 56 -13.97 -2.34 14.38
C ALA A 56 -15.30 -2.80 13.78
N ALA A 57 -16.43 -2.35 14.35
CA ALA A 57 -17.76 -2.61 13.78
C ALA A 57 -17.93 -2.02 12.37
N LEU A 58 -17.39 -0.81 12.11
CA LEU A 58 -17.39 -0.22 10.77
C LEU A 58 -16.50 -1.00 9.79
N ILE A 59 -15.32 -1.48 10.23
CA ILE A 59 -14.48 -2.34 9.39
C ILE A 59 -15.25 -3.60 9.01
N LEU A 60 -15.89 -4.27 9.98
CA LEU A 60 -16.71 -5.45 9.73
C LEU A 60 -17.83 -5.14 8.74
N LEU A 61 -18.54 -4.03 8.92
CA LEU A 61 -19.59 -3.60 7.99
C LEU A 61 -19.04 -3.42 6.57
N PHE A 62 -17.89 -2.77 6.42
CA PHE A 62 -17.27 -2.55 5.12
C PHE A 62 -16.65 -3.80 4.50
N THR A 63 -16.31 -4.83 5.28
CA THR A 63 -15.79 -6.09 4.72
C THR A 63 -16.90 -7.05 4.30
N LEU A 64 -18.15 -6.87 4.76
CA LEU A 64 -19.28 -7.74 4.41
C LEU A 64 -19.49 -7.90 2.88
N PRO A 65 -19.47 -6.84 2.04
CA PRO A 65 -19.65 -6.99 0.60
C PRO A 65 -18.55 -7.85 -0.03
N TYR A 66 -17.29 -7.62 0.36
CA TYR A 66 -16.15 -8.40 -0.11
C TYR A 66 -16.22 -9.86 0.34
N LEU A 67 -16.60 -10.11 1.60
CA LEU A 67 -16.79 -11.46 2.11
C LEU A 67 -17.89 -12.20 1.34
N ARG A 68 -19.03 -11.54 1.11
CA ARG A 68 -20.12 -12.08 0.29
C ARG A 68 -19.63 -12.41 -1.12
N PHE A 69 -18.87 -11.53 -1.75
CA PHE A 69 -18.31 -11.75 -3.08
C PHE A 69 -17.43 -13.00 -3.10
N HIS A 70 -16.48 -13.13 -2.15
CA HIS A 70 -15.61 -14.30 -2.03
C HIS A 70 -16.36 -15.62 -1.83
N LEU A 71 -17.43 -15.61 -1.02
CA LEU A 71 -18.24 -16.80 -0.77
C LEU A 71 -19.08 -17.20 -1.99
N THR A 72 -19.48 -16.24 -2.82
CA THR A 72 -20.36 -16.47 -3.98
C THR A 72 -19.60 -16.71 -5.28
N HIS A 73 -18.33 -16.32 -5.36
CA HIS A 73 -17.48 -16.46 -6.54
C HIS A 73 -16.16 -17.16 -6.17
N PRO A 74 -16.21 -18.42 -5.72
CA PRO A 74 -15.01 -19.18 -5.41
C PRO A 74 -14.13 -19.29 -6.67
N GLY A 75 -12.87 -18.87 -6.58
CA GLY A 75 -11.92 -18.89 -7.71
C GLY A 75 -11.68 -17.53 -8.39
N ALA A 76 -12.55 -16.54 -8.20
CA ALA A 76 -12.38 -15.21 -8.83
C ALA A 76 -11.04 -14.54 -8.47
N PHE A 77 -10.54 -14.77 -7.25
CA PHE A 77 -9.22 -14.28 -6.85
C PHE A 77 -8.07 -14.94 -7.62
N GLU A 78 -8.13 -16.26 -7.80
CA GLU A 78 -7.11 -16.99 -8.54
C GLU A 78 -7.14 -16.59 -10.02
N GLU A 79 -8.33 -16.42 -10.60
CA GLU A 79 -8.52 -15.93 -11.96
C GLU A 79 -7.89 -14.54 -12.15
N ASN A 80 -8.14 -13.59 -11.24
CA ASN A 80 -7.49 -12.27 -11.26
C ASN A 80 -5.95 -12.37 -11.19
N LEU A 81 -5.41 -13.28 -10.38
CA LEU A 81 -3.97 -13.50 -10.31
C LEU A 81 -3.42 -14.13 -11.60
N ARG A 82 -4.17 -15.02 -12.25
CA ARG A 82 -3.81 -15.60 -13.56
C ARG A 82 -3.85 -14.55 -14.67
N GLU A 83 -4.89 -13.71 -14.72
CA GLU A 83 -5.01 -12.61 -15.68
C GLU A 83 -3.89 -11.57 -15.54
N SER A 84 -3.44 -11.33 -14.31
CA SER A 84 -2.33 -10.42 -14.03
C SER A 84 -0.94 -11.05 -14.21
N SER A 85 -0.87 -12.33 -14.60
CA SER A 85 0.34 -13.15 -14.72
C SER A 85 1.17 -13.19 -13.43
N SER A 86 0.51 -13.23 -12.27
CA SER A 86 1.18 -13.28 -10.97
C SER A 86 1.91 -14.61 -10.78
N TYR A 87 3.15 -14.53 -10.29
CA TYR A 87 3.94 -15.71 -9.90
C TYR A 87 3.31 -16.52 -8.77
N LEU A 88 2.34 -15.96 -8.03
CA LEU A 88 1.66 -16.68 -6.95
C LEU A 88 0.88 -17.90 -7.44
N VAL A 89 0.37 -17.87 -8.67
CA VAL A 89 -0.37 -18.99 -9.28
C VAL A 89 0.54 -19.87 -10.13
N GLY A 90 1.80 -19.46 -10.32
CA GLY A 90 2.80 -20.26 -11.01
C GLY A 90 3.27 -21.48 -10.20
N ASN A 91 3.87 -22.42 -10.93
CA ASN A 91 4.51 -23.63 -10.39
C ASN A 91 5.88 -23.29 -9.77
N TYR A 92 5.87 -22.48 -8.72
CA TYR A 92 7.04 -22.12 -7.93
C TYR A 92 6.91 -22.71 -6.52
N THR A 93 8.05 -23.07 -5.94
CA THR A 93 8.16 -23.43 -4.52
C THR A 93 7.84 -22.21 -3.63
N ALA A 94 7.51 -22.46 -2.36
CA ALA A 94 7.24 -21.39 -1.40
C ALA A 94 8.43 -20.42 -1.23
N LEU A 95 9.66 -20.95 -1.29
CA LEU A 95 10.88 -20.15 -1.20
C LEU A 95 11.03 -19.23 -2.41
N GLU A 96 10.84 -19.75 -3.62
CA GLU A 96 10.91 -18.96 -4.86
C GLU A 96 9.84 -17.85 -4.86
N LYS A 97 8.60 -18.15 -4.46
CA LYS A 97 7.55 -17.12 -4.33
C LYS A 97 7.95 -16.02 -3.34
N THR A 98 8.59 -16.38 -2.23
CA THR A 98 9.08 -15.42 -1.23
C THR A 98 10.22 -14.56 -1.79
N GLN A 99 11.16 -15.16 -2.51
CA GLN A 99 12.26 -14.44 -3.15
C GLN A 99 11.77 -13.49 -4.24
N LEU A 100 10.81 -13.92 -5.06
CA LEU A 100 10.15 -13.08 -6.05
C LEU A 100 9.43 -11.91 -5.38
N PHE A 101 8.61 -12.17 -4.36
CA PHE A 101 7.95 -11.12 -3.59
C PHE A 101 8.95 -10.08 -3.07
N LEU A 102 10.03 -10.52 -2.41
CA LEU A 102 11.04 -9.62 -1.85
C LEU A 102 11.76 -8.82 -2.94
N LYS A 103 12.09 -9.45 -4.06
CA LYS A 103 12.69 -8.77 -5.21
C LYS A 103 11.78 -7.66 -5.74
N GLU A 104 10.52 -7.97 -6.01
CA GLU A 104 9.55 -7.01 -6.53
C GLU A 104 9.30 -5.86 -5.52
N TYR A 105 9.16 -6.20 -4.24
CA TYR A 105 8.96 -5.24 -3.16
C TYR A 105 10.15 -4.27 -3.00
N LEU A 106 11.38 -4.79 -2.92
CA LEU A 106 12.59 -3.97 -2.78
C LEU A 106 12.84 -3.12 -4.02
N THR A 107 12.52 -3.64 -5.21
CA THR A 107 12.60 -2.87 -6.45
C THR A 107 11.59 -1.73 -6.45
N GLY A 108 10.36 -1.96 -5.99
CA GLY A 108 9.35 -0.92 -5.85
C GLY A 108 9.67 0.16 -4.82
N LEU A 109 10.51 -0.13 -3.81
CA LEU A 109 11.03 0.88 -2.87
C LEU A 109 12.29 1.59 -3.37
N ASN A 110 12.99 1.04 -4.35
CA ASN A 110 14.26 1.57 -4.81
C ASN A 110 14.05 2.90 -5.56
N PRO A 111 14.61 4.04 -5.11
CA PRO A 111 14.50 5.30 -5.82
C PRO A 111 14.98 5.25 -7.28
N ALA A 112 15.92 4.34 -7.61
CA ALA A 112 16.40 4.20 -8.98
C ALA A 112 15.32 3.71 -9.96
N TYR A 113 14.39 2.88 -9.50
CA TYR A 113 13.23 2.47 -10.30
C TYR A 113 12.33 3.66 -10.65
N TRP A 114 12.22 4.64 -9.74
CA TRP A 114 11.34 5.78 -9.91
C TRP A 114 11.98 6.92 -10.68
N TYR A 115 13.20 7.31 -10.34
CA TYR A 115 13.79 8.57 -10.82
C TYR A 115 14.70 8.40 -12.04
N PHE A 116 15.17 7.18 -12.32
CA PHE A 116 16.07 6.91 -13.44
C PHE A 116 15.43 5.98 -14.46
N LYS A 117 15.95 6.07 -15.70
CA LYS A 117 15.55 5.19 -16.79
C LYS A 117 15.79 3.72 -16.39
N ASN A 118 14.77 2.91 -16.58
CA ASN A 118 14.82 1.46 -16.37
C ASN A 118 14.04 0.74 -17.49
N ASN A 119 14.22 -0.57 -17.59
CA ASN A 119 13.52 -1.43 -18.57
C ASN A 119 12.64 -2.49 -17.87
N ILE A 120 12.19 -2.20 -16.64
CA ILE A 120 11.37 -3.13 -15.85
C ILE A 120 9.91 -3.04 -16.29
N ASP A 121 9.45 -1.80 -16.50
CA ASP A 121 8.11 -1.53 -16.99
C ASP A 121 7.99 -1.84 -18.50
N ILE A 122 6.78 -2.23 -18.89
CA ILE A 122 6.48 -2.50 -20.29
C ILE A 122 6.61 -1.23 -21.15
N PRO A 123 6.97 -1.34 -22.45
CA PRO A 123 7.26 -0.19 -23.32
C PRO A 123 6.15 0.88 -23.38
N ARG A 124 4.89 0.48 -23.22
CA ARG A 124 3.73 1.41 -23.23
C ARG A 124 3.53 2.20 -21.93
N HIS A 125 4.29 1.90 -20.88
CA HIS A 125 4.23 2.60 -19.59
C HIS A 125 5.49 3.42 -19.28
N ILE A 126 6.50 3.39 -20.15
CA ILE A 126 7.75 4.14 -19.98
C ILE A 126 7.77 5.38 -20.87
N MET A 127 8.41 6.44 -20.37
CA MET A 127 8.76 7.60 -21.17
C MET A 127 10.20 7.45 -21.67
N ASN A 128 10.41 7.44 -22.98
CA ASN A 128 11.73 7.23 -23.58
C ASN A 128 12.75 8.26 -23.07
N GLY A 129 13.79 7.77 -22.38
CA GLY A 129 14.87 8.59 -21.83
C GLY A 129 14.63 9.14 -20.42
N TYR A 130 13.47 8.87 -19.81
CA TYR A 130 13.09 9.38 -18.49
C TYR A 130 12.84 8.26 -17.48
N GLY A 131 12.86 8.60 -16.19
CA GLY A 131 12.30 7.77 -15.12
C GLY A 131 10.78 7.93 -14.98
N ASN A 132 10.18 7.11 -14.13
CA ASN A 132 8.75 7.16 -13.80
C ASN A 132 8.33 8.43 -13.03
N ILE A 133 9.29 9.10 -12.38
CA ILE A 133 9.12 10.37 -11.66
C ILE A 133 10.20 11.35 -12.14
N PHE A 134 9.83 12.63 -12.18
CA PHE A 134 10.75 13.68 -12.57
C PHE A 134 11.91 13.81 -11.58
N TRP A 135 13.14 13.57 -12.04
CA TRP A 135 14.36 13.51 -11.23
C TRP A 135 14.63 14.76 -10.39
N ILE A 136 14.17 15.94 -10.82
CA ILE A 136 14.29 17.20 -10.04
C ILE A 136 13.56 17.11 -8.69
N THR A 137 12.55 16.23 -8.57
CA THR A 137 11.82 16.04 -7.31
C THR A 137 12.54 15.12 -6.30
N LEU A 138 13.60 14.42 -6.73
CA LEU A 138 14.41 13.53 -5.89
C LEU A 138 14.95 14.18 -4.60
N PRO A 139 15.58 15.38 -4.61
CA PRO A 139 16.04 16.01 -3.38
C PRO A 139 14.91 16.30 -2.40
N PHE A 140 13.71 16.64 -2.87
CA PHE A 140 12.56 16.87 -2.00
C PHE A 140 12.07 15.57 -1.36
N ALA A 141 11.98 14.48 -2.14
CA ALA A 141 11.65 13.16 -1.61
C ALA A 141 12.69 12.67 -0.58
N ALA A 142 13.99 12.92 -0.83
CA ALA A 142 15.06 12.59 0.11
C ALA A 142 14.94 13.40 1.41
N LEU A 143 14.69 14.71 1.32
CA LEU A 143 14.47 15.57 2.48
C LEU A 143 13.23 15.13 3.27
N GLY A 144 12.12 14.83 2.60
CA GLY A 144 10.90 14.30 3.22
C GLY A 144 11.15 12.99 3.97
N LEU A 145 11.87 12.05 3.36
CA LEU A 145 12.27 10.80 4.01
C LEU A 145 13.16 11.03 5.24
N ILE A 146 14.19 11.87 5.12
CA ILE A 146 15.08 12.21 6.24
C ILE A 146 14.28 12.85 7.38
N GLN A 147 13.39 13.78 7.06
CA GLN A 147 12.56 14.46 8.04
C GLN A 147 11.58 13.49 8.70
N GLY A 148 10.96 12.60 7.93
CA GLY A 148 10.08 11.55 8.44
C GLY A 148 10.78 10.61 9.40
N LEU A 149 12.00 10.19 9.08
CA LEU A 149 12.81 9.35 9.97
C LEU A 149 13.20 10.09 11.26
N LYS A 150 13.60 11.37 11.17
CA LYS A 150 13.89 12.20 12.36
C LYS A 150 12.65 12.40 13.24
N LEU A 151 11.47 12.51 12.62
CA LEU A 151 10.20 12.74 13.29
C LEU A 151 9.33 11.48 13.41
N VAL A 152 9.94 10.29 13.42
CA VAL A 152 9.21 9.01 13.49
C VAL A 152 8.31 8.89 14.74
N LYS A 153 8.57 9.66 15.80
CA LYS A 153 7.69 9.72 16.98
C LYS A 153 6.40 10.51 16.73
N SER A 154 6.36 11.38 15.72
CA SER A 154 5.18 12.15 15.33
C SER A 154 4.14 11.26 14.65
N PRO A 155 2.88 11.26 15.10
CA PRO A 155 1.82 10.49 14.44
C PRO A 155 1.66 10.82 12.95
N ALA A 156 1.85 12.08 12.54
CA ALA A 156 1.71 12.48 11.14
C ALA A 156 2.77 11.79 10.25
N TRP A 157 4.03 11.80 10.69
CA TRP A 157 5.12 11.17 9.94
C TRP A 157 5.04 9.65 9.94
N ARG A 158 4.51 9.03 11.01
CA ARG A 158 4.27 7.58 11.03
C ARG A 158 3.28 7.15 9.95
N VAL A 159 2.22 7.92 9.71
CA VAL A 159 1.27 7.63 8.61
C VAL A 159 1.99 7.64 7.26
N ILE A 160 2.83 8.65 7.01
CA ILE A 160 3.59 8.77 5.76
C ILE A 160 4.56 7.60 5.58
N LEU A 161 5.33 7.27 6.62
CA LEU A 161 6.31 6.17 6.57
C LEU A 161 5.64 4.80 6.43
N ILE A 162 4.54 4.55 7.14
CA ILE A 162 3.77 3.30 7.00
C ILE A 162 3.19 3.21 5.58
N GLY A 163 2.64 4.30 5.05
CA GLY A 163 2.13 4.35 3.68
C GLY A 163 3.24 4.11 2.65
N LEU A 164 4.42 4.70 2.84
CA LEU A 164 5.60 4.49 1.99
C LEU A 164 5.98 3.00 1.95
N LEU A 165 6.10 2.36 3.10
CA LEU A 165 6.46 0.94 3.21
C LEU A 165 5.35 0.01 2.69
N ALA A 166 4.08 0.37 2.87
CA ALA A 166 2.95 -0.44 2.38
C ALA A 166 2.74 -0.32 0.86
N SER A 167 3.14 0.80 0.26
CA SER A 167 2.85 1.13 -1.13
C SER A 167 3.27 0.10 -2.19
N PRO A 168 4.42 -0.61 -2.09
CA PRO A 168 4.82 -1.56 -3.12
C PRO A 168 4.17 -2.93 -2.95
N ILE A 169 3.44 -3.20 -1.86
CA ILE A 169 2.96 -4.56 -1.53
C ILE A 169 1.98 -5.08 -2.59
N GLY A 170 1.07 -4.22 -3.07
CA GLY A 170 0.15 -4.59 -4.15
C GLY A 170 0.87 -4.97 -5.43
N ALA A 171 1.89 -4.19 -5.80
CA ALA A 171 2.71 -4.46 -6.97
C ALA A 171 3.59 -5.71 -6.78
N ALA A 172 4.12 -5.93 -5.58
CA ALA A 172 4.96 -7.07 -5.25
C ALA A 172 4.23 -8.42 -5.37
N VAL A 173 2.91 -8.44 -5.16
CA VAL A 173 2.06 -9.62 -5.37
C VAL A 173 1.70 -9.83 -6.84
N ALA A 174 1.38 -8.76 -7.56
CA ALA A 174 0.96 -8.84 -8.96
C ALA A 174 2.13 -8.91 -9.95
N GLY A 175 3.37 -8.62 -9.52
CA GLY A 175 4.51 -8.29 -10.37
C GLY A 175 4.61 -6.77 -10.57
N LEU A 176 5.82 -6.22 -10.37
CA LEU A 176 6.05 -4.79 -10.39
C LEU A 176 5.69 -4.19 -11.75
N GLY A 177 4.97 -3.08 -11.68
CA GLY A 177 4.67 -2.23 -12.80
C GLY A 177 4.25 -0.86 -12.28
N VAL A 178 4.62 0.20 -12.98
CA VAL A 178 4.44 1.58 -12.51
C VAL A 178 2.98 1.87 -12.15
N THR A 179 2.04 1.35 -12.95
CA THR A 179 0.58 1.49 -12.74
C THR A 179 0.07 0.73 -11.51
N ARG A 180 0.78 -0.32 -11.07
CA ARG A 180 0.47 -1.12 -9.87
C ARG A 180 1.12 -0.56 -8.62
N ALA A 181 2.17 0.24 -8.77
CA ALA A 181 2.94 0.84 -7.69
C ALA A 181 2.62 2.33 -7.43
N LEU A 182 1.62 2.91 -8.12
CA LEU A 182 1.25 4.34 -8.03
C LEU A 182 0.97 4.84 -6.61
N PHE A 183 0.64 3.95 -5.66
CA PHE A 183 0.47 4.32 -4.26
C PHE A 183 1.70 4.99 -3.65
N LEU A 184 2.91 4.74 -4.18
CA LEU A 184 4.13 5.41 -3.73
C LEU A 184 4.10 6.92 -4.00
N LEU A 185 3.35 7.40 -5.00
CA LEU A 185 3.27 8.82 -5.31
C LEU A 185 2.62 9.64 -4.19
N SER A 186 1.72 9.04 -3.40
CA SER A 186 1.07 9.74 -2.30
C SER A 186 2.05 10.14 -1.19
N PRO A 187 2.86 9.23 -0.60
CA PRO A 187 3.82 9.60 0.43
C PRO A 187 5.02 10.40 -0.11
N LEU A 188 5.41 10.28 -1.38
CA LEU A 188 6.54 11.02 -1.96
C LEU A 188 6.29 12.53 -2.12
N ARG A 189 5.02 12.98 -2.04
CA ARG A 189 4.63 14.40 -2.21
C ARG A 189 4.63 15.22 -0.92
N TYR A 190 4.96 14.61 0.22
CA TYR A 190 4.98 15.24 1.55
C TYR A 190 6.39 15.28 2.13
#